data_AF-A0AAU9NEC7-F1
#
_entry.id   AF-A0AAU9NEC7-F1
#
_cell.length_a   1.000
_cell.length_b   1.000
_cell.length_c   1.000
_cell.angle_alpha   90.00
_cell.angle_beta   90.00
_cell.angle_gamma   90.00
#
_symmetry.space_group_name_H-M   'P 1'
#
loop_
_entity.id
_entity.type
_entity.pdbx_description
1 polymer ?
#
loop_
_entity_poly.entity_id
_entity_poly.type
_entity_poly.pdbx_seq_one_letter_code
_entity_poly.pdbx_strand_id
1 'polypeptide(L)'
;MRETLMLSCKCRLSIITDYFKEVVEEEEEELPLDIDIDDLRKRLLFPPARNVQQLSFQTGRDECMWERSPFFDVFFEICRPEHVFANSDIRFRNKNHFCRLMLREVLEKKTKPAYWARYLKHVEIRRNRYRKWKTLTNSQRSFLENGSLNFKLKW
;
A
#
# COMPACT_ATOMS: atom_id res chain seq x y z
N MET A 1 14.29 -0.31 -15.08
CA MET A 1 12.91 -0.80 -14.88
C MET A 1 12.06 -0.47 -16.10
N ARG A 2 12.28 -1.18 -17.20
CA ARG A 2 11.63 -0.97 -18.51
C ARG A 2 10.81 -2.20 -18.90
N GLU A 3 10.09 -2.75 -17.94
CA GLU A 3 9.13 -3.82 -18.16
C GLU A 3 7.75 -3.28 -17.81
N THR A 4 7.03 -2.91 -18.87
CA THR A 4 5.60 -2.71 -18.85
C THR A 4 4.98 -3.98 -18.27
N LEU A 5 4.58 -3.92 -17.01
CA LEU A 5 3.76 -4.93 -16.35
C LEU A 5 2.47 -5.09 -17.19
N MET A 6 2.52 -5.96 -18.21
CA MET A 6 1.35 -6.45 -18.92
C MET A 6 0.60 -7.37 -17.97
N LEU A 7 -0.11 -6.75 -17.03
CA LEU A 7 -0.91 -7.43 -16.03
C LEU A 7 -2.12 -8.04 -16.72
N SER A 8 -2.09 -9.36 -16.87
CA SER A 8 -3.24 -10.16 -17.28
C SER A 8 -4.45 -9.87 -16.37
N CYS A 9 -5.66 -10.16 -16.88
CA CYS A 9 -6.95 -9.66 -16.40
C CYS A 9 -7.32 -9.94 -14.94
N LYS A 10 -6.46 -10.60 -14.15
CA LYS A 10 -6.56 -10.77 -12.70
C LYS A 10 -5.15 -10.87 -12.11
N CYS A 11 -4.49 -9.73 -11.86
CA CYS A 11 -3.19 -9.75 -11.21
C CYS A 11 -3.33 -9.72 -9.69
N ARG A 12 -2.68 -10.69 -9.02
CA ARG A 12 -2.40 -10.64 -7.59
C ARG A 12 -0.96 -10.17 -7.43
N LEU A 13 -0.76 -8.96 -6.92
CA LEU A 13 0.57 -8.46 -6.60
C LEU A 13 0.87 -8.68 -5.12
N SER A 14 2.03 -9.25 -4.83
CA SER A 14 2.56 -9.37 -3.46
C SER A 14 3.85 -8.56 -3.39
N ILE A 15 3.84 -7.49 -2.61
CA ILE A 15 5.03 -6.70 -2.32
C ILE A 15 5.53 -7.16 -0.95
N ILE A 16 6.70 -7.79 -0.95
CA ILE A 16 7.40 -8.21 0.27
C ILE A 16 8.67 -7.38 0.33
N THR A 17 8.75 -6.49 1.31
CA THR A 17 9.97 -5.75 1.61
C THR A 17 10.77 -6.58 2.61
N ASP A 18 11.69 -7.40 2.11
CA ASP A 18 12.61 -8.18 2.93
C ASP A 18 14.00 -7.57 2.79
N TYR A 19 14.42 -6.78 3.78
CA TYR A 19 15.81 -6.35 3.90
C TYR A 19 16.53 -7.37 4.78
N PHE A 20 17.08 -8.41 4.16
CA PHE A 20 18.13 -9.21 4.79
C PHE A 20 19.45 -8.46 4.59
N LYS A 21 19.78 -7.57 5.52
CA LYS A 21 21.16 -7.08 5.65
C LYS A 21 21.92 -8.09 6.49
N GLU A 22 22.22 -9.26 5.92
CA GLU A 22 23.40 -10.00 6.38
C GLU A 22 24.61 -9.26 5.83
N VAL A 23 25.39 -8.75 6.77
CA VAL A 23 26.61 -7.98 6.55
C VAL A 23 27.53 -8.73 5.58
N VAL A 24 27.62 -8.23 4.35
CA VAL A 24 28.83 -8.37 3.54
C VAL A 24 29.22 -6.95 3.19
N GLU A 25 30.39 -6.55 3.68
CA GLU A 25 31.03 -5.27 3.39
C GLU A 25 31.38 -5.21 1.89
N GLU A 26 30.41 -4.90 1.04
CA GLU A 26 30.66 -4.42 -0.31
C GLU A 26 29.85 -3.14 -0.50
N GLU A 27 30.53 -2.12 -1.02
CA GLU A 27 30.12 -0.73 -1.12
C GLU A 27 28.63 -0.60 -1.49
N GLU A 28 27.82 -0.13 -0.55
CA GLU A 28 26.43 0.22 -0.80
C GLU A 28 26.42 1.42 -1.74
N GLU A 29 26.40 1.18 -3.05
CA GLU A 29 25.74 2.10 -3.98
C GLU A 29 24.28 2.16 -3.53
N GLU A 30 23.96 3.12 -2.66
CA GLU A 30 22.60 3.58 -2.42
C GLU A 30 22.02 3.93 -3.80
N LEU A 31 21.34 2.97 -4.44
CA LEU A 31 20.64 3.21 -5.69
C LEU A 31 19.73 4.41 -5.43
N PRO A 32 19.96 5.57 -6.08
CA PRO A 32 19.14 6.72 -5.85
C PRO A 32 17.80 6.38 -6.51
N LEU A 33 16.85 5.90 -5.69
CA LEU A 33 15.44 5.86 -6.03
C LEU A 33 14.87 7.28 -6.01
N ASP A 34 15.63 8.25 -6.53
CA ASP A 34 15.15 9.59 -6.83
C ASP A 34 14.39 9.53 -8.16
N ILE A 35 13.31 8.77 -8.14
CA ILE A 35 12.41 8.70 -9.27
C ILE A 35 11.44 9.87 -9.11
N ASP A 36 11.59 10.88 -9.96
CA ASP A 36 10.65 11.97 -10.05
C ASP A 36 9.25 11.40 -10.35
N ILE A 37 8.34 11.60 -9.38
CA ILE A 37 6.97 11.13 -9.47
C ILE A 37 6.20 11.80 -10.60
N ASP A 38 6.48 13.08 -10.87
CA ASP A 38 5.80 13.78 -11.96
C ASP A 38 6.29 13.27 -13.32
N ASP A 39 7.55 12.86 -13.44
CA ASP A 39 8.07 12.15 -14.61
C ASP A 39 7.45 10.75 -14.75
N LEU A 40 7.35 9.98 -13.66
CA LEU A 40 6.63 8.69 -13.64
C LEU A 40 5.20 8.87 -14.16
N ARG A 41 4.44 9.81 -13.58
CA ARG A 41 3.06 10.16 -13.97
C ARG A 41 2.95 10.53 -15.45
N LYS A 42 3.87 11.35 -15.96
CA LYS A 42 3.91 11.74 -17.38
C LYS A 42 4.18 10.55 -18.29
N ARG A 43 5.00 9.60 -17.87
CA ARG A 43 5.33 8.38 -18.63
C ARG A 43 4.19 7.36 -18.61
N LEU A 44 3.31 7.40 -17.62
CA LEU A 44 2.10 6.58 -17.53
C LEU A 44 1.00 7.16 -18.44
N LEU A 45 1.28 7.19 -19.75
CA LEU A 45 0.33 7.63 -20.78
C LEU A 45 -0.83 6.63 -21.00
N PHE A 46 -0.82 5.50 -20.31
CA PHE A 46 -1.88 4.50 -20.35
C PHE A 46 -2.83 4.68 -19.18
N PRO A 47 -4.14 4.40 -19.33
CA PRO A 47 -5.09 4.47 -18.22
C PRO A 47 -4.55 3.67 -17.03
N PRO A 48 -4.87 4.09 -15.79
CA PRO A 48 -4.47 3.37 -14.59
C PRO A 48 -4.73 1.89 -14.81
N ALA A 49 -3.75 1.03 -14.54
CA ALA A 49 -3.84 -0.40 -14.73
C ALA A 49 -4.98 -0.94 -13.84
N ARG A 50 -6.22 -0.90 -14.34
CA ARG A 50 -7.45 -1.29 -13.63
C ARG A 50 -7.53 -2.79 -13.35
N ASN A 51 -6.48 -3.53 -13.75
CA ASN A 51 -6.42 -4.98 -13.70
C ASN A 51 -5.90 -5.49 -12.34
N VAL A 52 -5.50 -4.60 -11.43
CA VAL A 52 -5.09 -4.97 -10.06
C VAL A 52 -6.35 -5.10 -9.19
N GLN A 53 -6.91 -6.30 -9.16
CA GLN A 53 -8.08 -6.58 -8.31
C GLN A 53 -7.70 -6.74 -6.85
N GLN A 54 -6.54 -7.35 -6.58
CA GLN A 54 -6.08 -7.67 -5.23
C GLN A 54 -4.59 -7.41 -5.07
N LEU A 55 -4.27 -6.71 -3.99
CA LEU A 55 -2.92 -6.38 -3.56
C LEU A 55 -2.72 -6.93 -2.15
N SER A 56 -1.61 -7.60 -1.88
CA SER A 56 -1.24 -7.99 -0.52
C SER A 56 0.03 -7.30 -0.07
N PHE A 57 -0.04 -6.66 1.09
CA PHE A 57 1.12 -6.11 1.79
C PHE A 57 1.50 -7.00 2.95
N GLN A 58 2.77 -7.33 3.01
CA GLN A 58 3.40 -7.88 4.19
C GLN A 58 4.64 -7.06 4.49
N THR A 59 4.60 -6.33 5.61
CA THR A 59 5.76 -5.61 6.11
C THR A 59 6.61 -6.56 6.94
N GLY A 60 7.91 -6.60 6.64
CA GLY A 60 8.92 -7.23 7.50
C GLY A 60 9.54 -6.23 8.48
N ARG A 61 10.69 -6.61 9.06
CA ARG A 61 11.42 -5.92 10.14
C ARG A 61 11.64 -4.42 9.92
N ASP A 62 11.86 -3.98 8.68
CA ASP A 62 12.06 -2.56 8.34
C ASP A 62 10.73 -1.86 8.08
N GLU A 63 10.06 -1.62 9.19
CA GLU A 63 8.69 -1.14 9.33
C GLU A 63 8.44 0.28 8.76
N CYS A 64 9.47 1.09 8.48
CA CYS A 64 9.29 2.56 8.34
C CYS A 64 9.70 3.21 7.01
N MET A 65 10.34 2.50 6.08
CA MET A 65 10.92 3.15 4.88
C MET A 65 9.88 3.56 3.83
N TRP A 66 8.75 2.86 3.77
CA TRP A 66 7.81 3.04 2.67
C TRP A 66 6.66 4.01 2.96
N GLU A 67 6.37 4.34 4.22
CA GLU A 67 5.30 5.29 4.58
C GLU A 67 5.54 6.72 4.04
N ARG A 68 6.80 7.02 3.73
CA ARG A 68 7.26 8.26 3.09
C ARG A 68 7.70 8.03 1.64
N SER A 69 7.64 6.79 1.15
CA SER A 69 8.11 6.48 -0.19
C SER A 69 7.09 7.01 -1.20
N PRO A 70 7.55 7.81 -2.18
CA PRO A 70 6.70 8.27 -3.28
C PRO A 70 6.13 7.11 -4.12
N PHE A 71 6.77 5.93 -4.05
CA PHE A 71 6.36 4.71 -4.73
C PHE A 71 4.92 4.32 -4.41
N PHE A 72 4.50 4.37 -3.14
CA PHE A 72 3.15 3.95 -2.76
C PHE A 72 2.09 4.89 -3.32
N ASP A 73 2.37 6.19 -3.30
CA ASP A 73 1.45 7.18 -3.83
C ASP A 73 1.22 6.98 -5.32
N VAL A 74 2.30 6.78 -6.07
CA VAL A 74 2.25 6.51 -7.51
C VAL A 74 1.64 5.15 -7.80
N PHE A 75 2.00 4.11 -7.05
CA PHE A 75 1.45 2.78 -7.23
C PHE A 75 -0.07 2.78 -7.04
N PHE A 76 -0.59 3.39 -5.97
CA PHE A 76 -2.03 3.45 -5.72
C PHE A 76 -2.75 4.31 -6.77
N GLU A 77 -2.12 5.38 -7.25
CA GLU A 77 -2.64 6.23 -8.31
C GLU A 77 -2.79 5.46 -9.64
N ILE A 78 -1.79 4.64 -9.99
CA ILE A 78 -1.76 3.82 -11.22
C ILE A 78 -2.64 2.59 -11.10
N CYS A 79 -2.42 1.77 -10.09
CA CYS A 79 -3.00 0.42 -10.05
C CYS A 79 -4.43 0.43 -9.52
N ARG A 80 -4.80 1.46 -8.75
CA ARG A 80 -6.13 1.59 -8.13
C ARG A 80 -6.68 0.25 -7.61
N PRO A 81 -5.95 -0.44 -6.72
CA PRO A 81 -6.34 -1.77 -6.26
C PRO A 81 -7.75 -1.77 -5.64
N GLU A 82 -8.62 -2.70 -6.03
CA GLU A 82 -9.96 -2.80 -5.42
C GLU A 82 -9.92 -3.44 -4.03
N HIS A 83 -9.04 -4.42 -3.84
CA HIS A 83 -8.89 -5.14 -2.58
C HIS A 83 -7.44 -5.07 -2.10
N VAL A 84 -7.23 -4.69 -0.85
CA VAL A 84 -5.93 -4.72 -0.21
C VAL A 84 -5.97 -5.65 1.00
N PHE A 85 -5.08 -6.63 1.03
CA PHE A 85 -4.90 -7.49 2.18
C PHE A 85 -3.62 -7.09 2.90
N ALA A 86 -3.77 -6.50 4.07
CA ALA A 86 -2.67 -6.07 4.89
C ALA A 86 -2.41 -7.12 5.96
N ASN A 87 -1.29 -7.82 5.85
CA ASN A 87 -0.83 -8.76 6.85
C ASN A 87 -0.05 -8.05 7.94
N SER A 88 -0.45 -8.25 9.20
CA SER A 88 0.44 -7.94 10.32
C SER A 88 1.59 -8.94 10.30
N ASP A 89 2.81 -8.49 10.59
CA ASP A 89 3.90 -9.42 10.88
C ASP A 89 3.51 -10.24 12.14
N ILE A 90 3.66 -11.55 12.06
CA ILE A 90 3.33 -12.45 13.18
C ILE A 90 4.41 -12.34 14.27
N ARG A 91 5.64 -12.00 13.89
CA ARG A 91 6.80 -11.89 14.77
C ARG A 91 6.82 -10.56 15.51
N PHE A 92 6.37 -9.50 14.87
CA PHE A 92 6.25 -8.17 15.47
C PHE A 92 4.78 -7.88 15.68
N ARG A 93 4.31 -7.91 16.94
CA ARG A 93 2.94 -7.51 17.34
C ARG A 93 2.62 -6.04 17.03
N ASN A 94 3.45 -5.39 16.23
CA ASN A 94 3.36 -4.00 15.89
C ASN A 94 2.22 -3.76 14.90
N LYS A 95 1.70 -2.53 14.98
CA LYS A 95 0.55 -2.09 14.21
C LYS A 95 0.86 -2.22 12.72
N ASN A 96 -0.04 -2.86 11.97
CA ASN A 96 0.07 -2.96 10.53
C ASN A 96 0.21 -1.56 9.89
N HIS A 97 1.31 -1.31 9.20
CA HIS A 97 1.63 0.01 8.64
C HIS A 97 0.64 0.48 7.58
N PHE A 98 0.10 -0.44 6.79
CA PHE A 98 -0.98 -0.09 5.87
C PHE A 98 -2.22 0.40 6.62
N CYS A 99 -2.50 -0.16 7.80
CA CYS A 99 -3.58 0.32 8.65
C CYS A 99 -3.29 1.73 9.19
N ARG A 100 -2.03 2.05 9.52
CA ARG A 100 -1.60 3.42 9.88
C ARG A 100 -1.74 4.38 8.70
N LEU A 101 -1.38 3.96 7.49
CA LEU A 101 -1.57 4.72 6.26
C LEU A 101 -3.06 5.05 6.06
N MET A 102 -3.95 4.06 6.20
CA MET A 102 -5.40 4.27 6.07
C MET A 102 -5.94 5.21 7.16
N LEU A 103 -5.43 5.12 8.40
CA LEU A 103 -5.77 6.09 9.44
C LEU A 103 -5.37 7.50 9.04
N ARG A 104 -4.11 7.68 8.64
CA ARG A 104 -3.50 8.97 8.34
C ARG A 104 -4.12 9.66 7.13
N GLU A 105 -4.26 8.91 6.03
CA GLU A 105 -4.64 9.45 4.73
C GLU A 105 -6.16 9.48 4.51
N VAL A 106 -6.91 8.52 5.07
CA VAL A 106 -8.36 8.39 4.82
C VAL A 106 -9.19 8.96 5.98
N LEU A 107 -8.84 8.66 7.23
CA LEU A 107 -9.63 9.07 8.39
C LEU A 107 -9.20 10.44 8.94
N GLU A 108 -7.90 10.64 9.17
CA GLU A 108 -7.36 11.88 9.73
C GLU A 108 -7.32 13.02 8.72
N LYS A 109 -7.32 12.70 7.41
CA LYS A 109 -7.26 13.66 6.30
C LYS A 109 -6.28 14.80 6.59
N LYS A 110 -5.02 14.45 6.87
CA LYS A 110 -3.97 15.44 7.18
C LYS A 110 -3.94 16.56 6.14
N THR A 111 -3.46 17.74 6.54
CA THR A 111 -3.46 18.98 5.72
C THR A 111 -2.89 18.84 4.31
N LYS A 112 -2.06 17.82 4.06
CA LYS A 112 -1.66 17.40 2.72
C LYS A 112 -1.89 15.89 2.58
N PRO A 113 -3.09 15.45 2.18
CA PRO A 113 -3.34 14.03 1.98
C PRO A 113 -2.58 13.56 0.75
N ALA A 114 -2.11 12.32 0.80
CA ALA A 114 -1.55 11.61 -0.33
C ALA A 114 -2.45 11.73 -1.56
N TYR A 115 -1.84 11.79 -2.75
CA TYR A 115 -2.58 12.11 -3.97
C TYR A 115 -3.68 11.08 -4.25
N TRP A 116 -3.35 9.78 -4.13
CA TRP A 116 -4.30 8.69 -4.33
C TRP A 116 -5.48 8.72 -3.36
N ALA A 117 -5.27 9.16 -2.11
CA ALA A 117 -6.30 9.19 -1.08
C ALA A 117 -7.43 10.17 -1.43
N ARG A 118 -7.15 11.20 -2.25
CA ARG A 118 -8.16 12.15 -2.75
C ARG A 118 -9.16 11.52 -3.71
N TYR A 119 -8.76 10.44 -4.38
CA TYR A 119 -9.61 9.72 -5.32
C TYR A 119 -10.41 8.60 -4.65
N LEU A 120 -10.10 8.25 -3.40
CA LEU A 120 -10.91 7.28 -2.68
C LEU A 120 -12.23 7.89 -2.23
N LYS A 121 -13.33 7.35 -2.77
CA LYS A 121 -14.68 7.70 -2.36
C LYS A 121 -15.03 7.05 -1.02
N HIS A 122 -14.77 5.76 -0.90
CA HIS A 122 -15.16 4.95 0.26
C HIS A 122 -14.16 3.84 0.53
N VAL A 123 -14.05 3.45 1.79
CA VAL A 123 -13.22 2.34 2.24
C VAL A 123 -14.07 1.42 3.12
N GLU A 124 -14.04 0.13 2.83
CA GLU A 124 -14.66 -0.90 3.66
C GLU A 124 -13.57 -1.83 4.23
N ILE A 125 -13.75 -2.29 5.47
CA ILE A 125 -12.81 -3.17 6.16
C ILE A 125 -13.48 -4.44 6.69
N ARG A 126 -12.68 -5.52 6.81
CA ARG A 126 -13.02 -6.72 7.58
C ARG A 126 -11.76 -7.44 8.10
N ARG A 127 -11.84 -8.03 9.29
CA ARG A 127 -10.75 -8.84 9.88
C ARG A 127 -10.60 -10.21 9.23
N ASN A 128 -11.72 -10.87 8.97
CA ASN A 128 -11.74 -12.23 8.45
C ASN A 128 -12.60 -12.24 7.18
N ARG A 129 -12.21 -13.06 6.19
CA ARG A 129 -12.95 -13.28 4.95
C ARG A 129 -14.42 -13.68 5.17
N TYR A 130 -14.73 -14.29 6.31
CA TYR A 130 -16.09 -14.70 6.66
C TYR A 130 -16.93 -13.61 7.36
N ARG A 131 -16.30 -12.51 7.78
CA ARG A 131 -17.03 -11.39 8.41
C ARG A 131 -17.57 -10.43 7.35
N LYS A 132 -18.70 -9.80 7.67
CA LYS A 132 -19.30 -8.74 6.83
C LYS A 132 -18.35 -7.55 6.71
N TRP A 133 -18.32 -6.96 5.53
CA TRP A 133 -17.66 -5.69 5.29
C TRP A 133 -18.33 -4.58 6.09
N LYS A 134 -17.52 -3.65 6.60
CA LYS A 134 -18.00 -2.45 7.30
C LYS A 134 -17.30 -1.23 6.75
N THR A 135 -18.01 -0.13 6.57
CA THR A 135 -17.40 1.15 6.17
C THR A 135 -16.40 1.59 7.24
N LEU A 136 -15.22 2.04 6.80
CA LEU A 136 -14.18 2.58 7.66
C LEU A 136 -14.62 3.93 8.22
N THR A 137 -14.74 4.00 9.55
CA THR A 137 -15.16 5.20 10.30
C THR A 137 -14.23 5.47 11.47
N ASN A 138 -14.28 6.67 12.06
CA ASN A 138 -13.47 7.02 13.24
C ASN A 138 -13.67 6.07 14.43
N SER A 139 -14.88 5.53 14.61
CA SER A 139 -15.19 4.53 15.65
C SER A 139 -14.44 3.19 15.45
N GLN A 140 -13.88 2.96 14.27
CA GLN A 140 -13.11 1.76 13.94
C GLN A 140 -11.60 1.97 14.06
N ARG A 141 -11.14 3.08 14.64
CA ARG A 141 -9.71 3.35 14.84
C ARG A 141 -8.99 2.23 15.59
N SER A 142 -9.60 1.74 16.68
CA SER A 142 -9.10 0.59 17.45
C SER A 142 -9.10 -0.72 16.66
N PHE A 143 -9.92 -0.85 15.61
CA PHE A 143 -9.91 -2.03 14.75
C PHE A 143 -8.65 -2.10 13.91
N LEU A 144 -8.08 -0.96 13.55
CA LEU A 144 -6.87 -0.81 12.74
C LEU A 144 -5.58 -1.04 13.53
N GLU A 145 -5.66 -1.15 14.87
CA GLU A 145 -4.47 -1.30 15.70
C GLU A 145 -3.96 -2.74 15.77
N ASN A 146 -4.83 -3.75 15.58
CA ASN A 146 -4.50 -5.15 15.85
C ASN A 146 -4.91 -6.10 14.70
N GLY A 147 -3.90 -6.78 14.15
CA GLY A 147 -4.02 -7.97 13.28
C GLY A 147 -4.11 -7.69 11.78
N SER A 148 -4.18 -8.77 10.99
CA SER A 148 -4.37 -8.69 9.54
C SER A 148 -5.77 -8.17 9.19
N LEU A 149 -5.82 -7.29 8.20
CA LEU A 149 -7.06 -6.66 7.74
C LEU A 149 -7.21 -6.74 6.24
N ASN A 150 -8.45 -6.92 5.81
CA ASN A 150 -8.84 -6.77 4.43
C ASN A 150 -9.48 -5.40 4.26
N PHE A 151 -9.07 -4.70 3.22
CA PHE A 151 -9.61 -3.44 2.78
C PHE A 151 -10.24 -3.63 1.41
N LYS A 152 -11.38 -2.98 1.20
CA LYS A 152 -12.00 -2.83 -0.10
C LYS A 152 -12.08 -1.33 -0.39
N LEU A 153 -11.40 -0.93 -1.45
CA LEU A 153 -11.20 0.46 -1.85
C LEU A 153 -12.15 0.78 -3.00
N LYS A 154 -12.91 1.86 -2.85
CA LYS A 154 -13.76 2.41 -3.90
C LYS A 154 -13.16 3.73 -4.37
N TRP A 155 -12.55 3.69 -5.55
CA TRP A 155 -11.98 4.83 -6.28
C TRP A 155 -13.06 5.67 -6.99
#